data_AF-A0A2S8RDC5-F1
#
_entry.id   AF-A0A2S8RDC5-F1
#
_cell.length_a   1.000
_cell.length_b   1.000
_cell.length_c   1.000
_cell.angle_alpha   90.00
_cell.angle_beta   90.00
_cell.angle_gamma   90.00
#
_symmetry.space_group_name_H-M   'P 1'
#
loop_
_entity.id
_entity.type
_entity.pdbx_description
1 polymer ?
#
loop_
_entity_poly.entity_id
_entity_poly.type
_entity_poly.pdbx_seq_one_letter_code
_entity_poly.pdbx_strand_id
1 'polypeptide(L)'
;MSTFESINCFLTDKDGNKLNPYASGAICYKELFCRKICPEKQMLLKSGKTAEIYKITVLVKGYVAIWQDDKIYSLPIQFSQIKHLYLHAPPPTKLYFEVEDFECKFDFDYLENEEHKIIIKIKTLVKALSKVDILVPEIKTKNSYNYFIIYKEYINKEYINNLNFSDINLVCISADRVFDSVFFKNKISLKCDKIRLKADVYQYNALSDGNKKIYTNADELKEYGNKGILNPQKVSFYSLFVNGVLQPETNYKIKEGLLTLNTKNIPIKNSPIIIPFVTFKNIDGTLIKSETYYYNTLSDGLKRVFTNKDELCTYGNRGILNPEEVSFYNLFINGIMQPKVNYILKNGLLILKTKDIPKKGAYITVEFITLKDKKSRILKAESYQYNTFSTTKKVYTNRDEITCYGNKGILEPNLVSYYNLFINGVLQPETNYTVKKGLLILKTKDTPIKGVPITLQFITLYS
;
A
#
# COMPACT_ATOMS: atom_id res chain seq x y z
N MET A 1 3.87 12.80 -32.25
CA MET A 1 2.68 12.07 -31.81
C MET A 1 3.04 11.35 -30.52
N SER A 2 2.64 11.90 -29.37
CA SER A 2 2.88 11.31 -28.05
C SER A 2 2.03 10.05 -27.92
N THR A 3 2.67 8.90 -27.81
CA THR A 3 2.04 7.68 -27.32
C THR A 3 1.48 8.01 -25.93
N PHE A 4 0.17 8.19 -25.80
CA PHE A 4 -0.47 8.23 -24.49
C PHE A 4 -0.20 6.87 -23.84
N GLU A 5 0.72 6.87 -22.88
CA GLU A 5 0.98 5.74 -21.98
C GLU A 5 -0.37 5.31 -21.37
N SER A 6 -0.68 4.01 -21.41
CA SER A 6 -1.99 3.53 -21.00
C SER A 6 -2.11 3.59 -19.47
N ILE A 7 -2.66 4.68 -18.95
CA ILE A 7 -3.11 4.77 -17.57
C ILE A 7 -4.30 3.83 -17.41
N ASN A 8 -4.12 2.79 -16.62
CA ASN A 8 -5.13 1.76 -16.41
C ASN A 8 -5.51 1.69 -14.94
N CYS A 9 -6.78 1.41 -14.69
CA CYS A 9 -7.24 1.03 -13.36
C CYS A 9 -7.43 -0.49 -13.33
N PHE A 10 -6.86 -1.15 -12.32
CA PHE A 10 -7.02 -2.58 -12.14
C PHE A 10 -7.60 -2.91 -10.76
N LEU A 11 -8.35 -4.01 -10.69
CA LEU A 11 -8.70 -4.62 -9.42
C LEU A 11 -7.42 -5.10 -8.72
N THR A 12 -7.28 -4.78 -7.45
CA THR A 12 -6.17 -5.24 -6.61
C THR A 12 -6.67 -5.82 -5.31
N ASP A 13 -5.79 -6.52 -4.61
CA ASP A 13 -5.97 -6.73 -3.18
C ASP A 13 -5.69 -5.44 -2.40
N LYS A 14 -5.81 -5.51 -1.07
CA LYS A 14 -5.51 -4.41 -0.14
C LYS A 14 -4.02 -3.97 -0.17
N ASP A 15 -3.16 -4.82 -0.71
CA ASP A 15 -1.71 -4.68 -0.74
C ASP A 15 -1.22 -4.15 -2.11
N GLY A 16 -2.13 -4.00 -3.07
CA GLY A 16 -1.85 -3.46 -4.41
C GLY A 16 -1.45 -4.51 -5.43
N ASN A 17 -1.50 -5.79 -5.09
CA ASN A 17 -1.26 -6.86 -6.07
C ASN A 17 -2.46 -6.97 -7.01
N LYS A 18 -2.20 -7.02 -8.31
CA LYS A 18 -3.22 -7.15 -9.35
C LYS A 18 -3.98 -8.46 -9.18
N LEU A 19 -5.32 -8.39 -9.18
CA LEU A 19 -6.21 -9.54 -9.11
C LEU A 19 -6.91 -9.76 -10.45
N ASN A 20 -7.14 -11.02 -10.79
CA ASN A 20 -8.11 -11.36 -11.83
C ASN A 20 -9.52 -11.14 -11.27
N PRO A 21 -10.33 -10.20 -11.80
CA PRO A 21 -11.66 -9.89 -11.27
C PRO A 21 -12.65 -11.05 -11.35
N TYR A 22 -12.39 -12.03 -12.23
CA TYR A 22 -13.21 -13.23 -12.42
C TYR A 22 -12.81 -14.37 -11.48
N ALA A 23 -11.71 -14.23 -10.73
CA ALA A 23 -11.29 -15.26 -9.78
C ALA A 23 -12.20 -15.25 -8.54
N SER A 24 -12.45 -16.43 -7.97
CA SER A 24 -13.24 -16.56 -6.75
C SER A 24 -12.61 -15.75 -5.61
N GLY A 25 -13.43 -14.93 -4.95
CA GLY A 25 -12.99 -14.09 -3.83
C GLY A 25 -12.26 -12.79 -4.20
N ALA A 26 -12.02 -12.49 -5.48
CA ALA A 26 -11.36 -11.26 -5.90
C ALA A 26 -12.15 -10.00 -5.52
N ILE A 27 -13.49 -10.08 -5.64
CA ILE A 27 -14.42 -9.07 -5.14
C ILE A 27 -15.19 -9.68 -3.98
N CYS A 28 -15.27 -8.95 -2.87
CA CYS A 28 -15.95 -9.43 -1.68
C CYS A 28 -17.43 -9.06 -1.72
N TYR A 29 -18.28 -10.09 -1.64
CA TYR A 29 -19.73 -9.97 -1.48
C TYR A 29 -20.10 -10.45 -0.08
N LYS A 30 -20.84 -9.64 0.68
CA LYS A 30 -21.31 -10.00 2.03
C LYS A 30 -22.79 -9.69 2.17
N GLU A 31 -23.60 -10.70 2.48
CA GLU A 31 -24.99 -10.50 2.91
C GLU A 31 -25.00 -9.69 4.22
N LEU A 32 -25.60 -8.50 4.17
CA LEU A 32 -25.81 -7.63 5.32
C LEU A 32 -27.19 -7.96 5.89
N PHE A 33 -27.21 -8.40 7.15
CA PHE A 33 -28.38 -8.92 7.87
C PHE A 33 -28.85 -10.27 7.30
N CYS A 34 -28.90 -11.32 8.13
CA CYS A 34 -29.50 -12.59 7.71
C CYS A 34 -30.94 -12.35 7.26
N ARG A 35 -31.31 -12.90 6.11
CA ARG A 35 -32.70 -12.92 5.61
C ARG A 35 -33.67 -13.22 6.75
N LYS A 36 -34.71 -12.38 6.88
CA LYS A 36 -35.88 -12.72 7.70
C LYS A 36 -36.49 -14.01 7.16
N ILE A 37 -37.01 -14.86 8.05
CA ILE A 37 -37.71 -16.09 7.67
C ILE A 37 -38.92 -15.74 6.78
N CYS A 38 -39.53 -14.57 7.00
CA CYS A 38 -40.67 -14.11 6.23
C CYS A 38 -40.26 -13.49 4.87
N PRO A 39 -40.83 -13.96 3.76
CA PRO A 39 -40.63 -13.35 2.45
C PRO A 39 -41.27 -11.96 2.38
N GLU A 40 -40.73 -11.07 1.53
CA GLU A 40 -41.30 -9.73 1.35
C GLU A 40 -42.53 -9.73 0.45
N LYS A 41 -42.57 -10.63 -0.54
CA LYS A 41 -43.69 -10.75 -1.48
C LYS A 41 -43.74 -12.14 -2.12
N GLN A 42 -44.90 -12.51 -2.62
CA GLN A 42 -45.08 -13.70 -3.46
C GLN A 42 -45.18 -13.28 -4.94
N MET A 43 -44.57 -14.06 -5.84
CA MET A 43 -44.69 -13.87 -7.28
C MET A 43 -45.18 -15.15 -7.96
N LEU A 44 -46.06 -14.99 -8.95
CA LEU A 44 -46.45 -16.08 -9.84
C LEU A 44 -45.35 -16.30 -10.88
N LEU A 45 -44.77 -17.51 -10.91
CA LEU A 45 -43.83 -17.91 -11.95
C LEU A 45 -44.59 -18.21 -13.26
N LYS A 46 -43.90 -18.14 -14.40
CA LYS A 46 -44.44 -18.54 -15.71
C LYS A 46 -44.97 -19.99 -15.76
N SER A 47 -44.56 -20.83 -14.80
CA SER A 47 -45.03 -22.20 -14.62
C SER A 47 -46.35 -22.32 -13.85
N GLY A 48 -46.98 -21.21 -13.45
CA GLY A 48 -48.20 -21.21 -12.61
C GLY A 48 -47.97 -21.46 -11.12
N LYS A 49 -46.71 -21.64 -10.67
CA LYS A 49 -46.35 -21.84 -9.26
C LYS A 49 -46.06 -20.50 -8.58
N THR A 50 -46.45 -20.35 -7.32
CA THR A 50 -46.06 -19.20 -6.49
C THR A 50 -44.65 -19.40 -5.93
N ALA A 51 -43.83 -18.35 -5.98
CA ALA A 51 -42.50 -18.31 -5.40
C ALA A 51 -42.38 -17.15 -4.40
N GLU A 52 -41.80 -17.43 -3.25
CA GLU A 52 -41.52 -16.46 -2.20
C GLU A 52 -40.26 -15.66 -2.52
N ILE A 53 -40.39 -14.35 -2.68
CA ILE A 53 -39.27 -13.46 -2.99
C ILE A 53 -38.73 -12.82 -1.72
N TYR A 54 -37.43 -12.94 -1.52
CA TYR A 54 -36.70 -12.37 -0.39
C TYR A 54 -35.91 -11.16 -0.86
N LYS A 55 -35.95 -10.08 -0.08
CA LYS A 55 -35.02 -8.96 -0.23
C LYS A 55 -33.74 -9.28 0.50
N ILE A 56 -32.65 -9.31 -0.26
CA ILE A 56 -31.31 -9.57 0.21
C ILE A 56 -30.50 -8.28 0.06
N THR A 57 -29.83 -7.87 1.13
CA THR A 57 -28.91 -6.73 1.10
C THR A 57 -27.49 -7.24 1.02
N VAL A 58 -26.73 -6.84 0.01
CA VAL A 58 -25.35 -7.29 -0.22
C VAL A 58 -24.41 -6.09 -0.21
N LEU A 59 -23.36 -6.17 0.59
CA LEU A 59 -22.20 -5.30 0.50
C LEU A 59 -21.24 -5.86 -0.55
N VAL A 60 -20.97 -5.08 -1.58
CA VAL A 60 -19.92 -5.34 -2.57
C VAL A 60 -18.73 -4.46 -2.20
N LYS A 61 -17.54 -5.02 -2.04
CA LYS A 61 -16.33 -4.25 -1.76
C LYS A 61 -15.08 -4.88 -2.37
N GLY A 62 -14.08 -4.04 -2.63
CA GLY A 62 -12.79 -4.45 -3.15
C GLY A 62 -11.81 -3.28 -3.14
N TYR A 63 -10.68 -3.47 -3.80
CA TYR A 63 -9.66 -2.43 -3.97
C TYR A 63 -9.34 -2.29 -5.46
N VAL A 64 -8.99 -1.08 -5.85
CA VAL A 64 -8.42 -0.79 -7.17
C VAL A 64 -7.16 0.04 -7.00
N ALA A 65 -6.26 -0.05 -7.96
CA ALA A 65 -5.11 0.85 -8.04
C ALA A 65 -4.94 1.36 -9.48
N ILE A 66 -4.33 2.53 -9.59
CA ILE A 66 -3.94 3.12 -10.85
C ILE A 66 -2.55 2.59 -11.20
N TRP A 67 -2.39 2.16 -12.44
CA TRP A 67 -1.16 1.61 -13.00
C TRP A 67 -0.76 2.39 -14.24
N GLN A 68 0.54 2.48 -14.44
CA GLN A 68 1.18 3.08 -15.61
C GLN A 68 2.39 2.24 -15.98
N ASP A 69 2.51 1.86 -17.26
CA ASP A 69 3.62 1.04 -17.78
C ASP A 69 3.94 -0.20 -16.93
N ASP A 70 2.90 -0.94 -16.56
CA ASP A 70 2.96 -2.13 -15.68
C ASP A 70 3.56 -1.88 -14.28
N LYS A 71 3.65 -0.62 -13.86
CA LYS A 71 4.00 -0.22 -12.50
C LYS A 71 2.80 0.39 -11.79
N ILE A 72 2.69 0.07 -10.50
CA ILE A 72 1.68 0.68 -9.65
C ILE A 72 2.01 2.15 -9.42
N TYR A 73 1.09 3.03 -9.80
CA TYR A 73 1.23 4.47 -9.65
C TYR A 73 0.66 4.95 -8.30
N SER A 74 -0.55 4.48 -7.97
CA SER A 74 -1.25 4.87 -6.74
C SER A 74 -1.21 3.76 -5.71
N LEU A 75 -1.28 4.12 -4.43
CA LEU A 75 -1.62 3.14 -3.39
C LEU A 75 -3.05 2.59 -3.63
N PRO A 76 -3.38 1.39 -3.10
CA PRO A 76 -4.72 0.80 -3.25
C PRO A 76 -5.83 1.70 -2.71
N ILE A 77 -6.89 1.84 -3.50
CA ILE A 77 -8.08 2.66 -3.23
C ILE A 77 -9.24 1.70 -3.01
N GLN A 78 -9.84 1.76 -1.81
CA GLN A 78 -10.96 0.90 -1.48
C GLN A 78 -12.24 1.41 -2.13
N PHE A 79 -13.06 0.50 -2.65
CA PHE A 79 -14.43 0.77 -3.03
C PHE A 79 -15.41 -0.10 -2.24
N SER A 80 -16.62 0.42 -2.03
CA SER A 80 -17.73 -0.35 -1.48
C SER A 80 -19.08 0.21 -1.89
N GLN A 81 -20.06 -0.66 -2.13
CA GLN A 81 -21.44 -0.30 -2.43
C GLN A 81 -22.40 -1.32 -1.83
N ILE A 82 -23.54 -0.84 -1.34
CA ILE A 82 -24.64 -1.70 -0.88
C ILE A 82 -25.64 -1.88 -2.04
N LYS A 83 -26.08 -3.11 -2.26
CA LYS A 83 -27.11 -3.45 -3.24
C LYS A 83 -28.23 -4.25 -2.61
N HIS A 84 -29.46 -3.93 -2.98
CA HIS A 84 -30.63 -4.76 -2.68
C HIS A 84 -30.96 -5.65 -3.89
N LEU A 85 -31.12 -6.93 -3.63
CA LEU A 85 -31.48 -7.97 -4.60
C LEU A 85 -32.80 -8.60 -4.18
N TYR A 86 -33.57 -9.04 -5.16
CA TYR A 86 -34.84 -9.72 -4.95
C TYR A 86 -34.77 -11.07 -5.67
N LEU A 87 -34.78 -12.15 -4.92
CA LEU A 87 -34.68 -13.51 -5.47
C LEU A 87 -35.43 -14.51 -4.61
N HIS A 88 -35.87 -15.60 -5.24
CA HIS A 88 -36.38 -16.76 -4.52
C HIS A 88 -35.23 -17.53 -3.88
N ALA A 89 -35.02 -17.30 -2.59
CA ALA A 89 -33.91 -17.82 -1.82
C ALA A 89 -34.36 -18.20 -0.40
N PRO A 90 -35.19 -19.25 -0.25
CA PRO A 90 -35.67 -19.70 1.06
C PRO A 90 -34.50 -20.18 1.93
N PRO A 91 -34.45 -19.87 3.24
CA PRO A 91 -33.48 -20.48 4.15
C PRO A 91 -33.60 -22.01 4.13
N PRO A 92 -32.49 -22.78 4.14
CA PRO A 92 -31.12 -22.38 4.46
C PRO A 92 -30.22 -22.09 3.24
N THR A 93 -30.77 -21.61 2.11
CA THR A 93 -29.98 -21.33 0.90
C THR A 93 -28.81 -20.37 1.14
N LYS A 94 -27.67 -20.64 0.50
CA LYS A 94 -26.50 -19.77 0.44
C LYS A 94 -26.44 -19.03 -0.89
N LEU A 95 -25.82 -17.85 -0.89
CA LEU A 95 -25.63 -17.06 -2.09
C LEU A 95 -24.24 -17.29 -2.66
N TYR A 96 -24.17 -17.55 -3.95
CA TYR A 96 -22.94 -17.63 -4.72
C TYR A 96 -22.89 -16.49 -5.72
N PHE A 97 -21.74 -15.82 -5.81
CA PHE A 97 -21.54 -14.63 -6.63
C PHE A 97 -20.47 -14.92 -7.67
N GLU A 98 -20.76 -14.58 -8.92
CA GLU A 98 -19.89 -14.77 -10.07
C GLU A 98 -19.79 -13.46 -10.84
N VAL A 99 -18.57 -12.93 -10.99
CA VAL A 99 -18.33 -11.72 -11.77
C VAL A 99 -18.38 -12.11 -13.24
N GLU A 100 -19.20 -11.42 -14.01
CA GLU A 100 -19.40 -11.67 -15.44
C GLU A 100 -18.70 -10.63 -16.29
N ASP A 101 -18.62 -9.40 -15.76
CA ASP A 101 -17.97 -8.29 -16.42
C ASP A 101 -17.42 -7.33 -15.37
N PHE A 102 -16.22 -6.83 -15.62
CA PHE A 102 -15.53 -5.87 -14.76
C PHE A 102 -14.82 -4.83 -15.61
N GLU A 103 -15.16 -3.57 -15.38
CA GLU A 103 -14.54 -2.42 -16.03
C GLU A 103 -14.11 -1.45 -14.94
N CYS A 104 -12.83 -1.08 -14.92
CA CYS A 104 -12.37 0.05 -14.13
C CYS A 104 -11.78 1.11 -15.06
N LYS A 105 -12.34 2.30 -15.01
CA LYS A 105 -11.88 3.46 -15.76
C LYS A 105 -11.47 4.56 -14.81
N PHE A 106 -10.34 5.18 -15.12
CA PHE A 106 -9.87 6.37 -14.47
C PHE A 106 -10.10 7.54 -15.41
N ASP A 107 -10.93 8.49 -14.98
CA ASP A 107 -11.26 9.68 -15.73
C ASP A 107 -10.29 10.80 -15.34
N PHE A 108 -9.48 11.22 -16.31
CA PHE A 108 -8.50 12.28 -16.14
C PHE A 108 -9.02 13.54 -16.83
N ASP A 109 -9.83 14.32 -16.14
CA ASP A 109 -10.18 15.65 -16.63
C ASP A 109 -8.96 16.56 -16.46
N TYR A 110 -8.10 16.59 -17.48
CA TYR A 110 -6.88 17.41 -17.52
C TYR A 110 -7.21 18.92 -17.46
N LEU A 111 -8.45 19.28 -17.80
CA LEU A 111 -8.96 20.63 -17.90
C LEU A 111 -10.14 20.80 -16.92
N GLU A 112 -9.90 21.60 -15.88
CA GLU A 112 -10.92 22.33 -15.11
C GLU A 112 -11.66 21.69 -13.93
N ASN A 113 -11.40 20.44 -13.52
CA ASN A 113 -11.91 19.95 -12.22
C ASN A 113 -10.85 19.21 -11.39
N GLU A 114 -10.66 19.64 -10.13
CA GLU A 114 -9.72 19.02 -9.17
C GLU A 114 -10.15 17.62 -8.69
N GLU A 115 -11.28 17.09 -9.16
CA GLU A 115 -11.80 15.79 -8.75
C GLU A 115 -11.43 14.70 -9.76
N HIS A 116 -10.40 13.91 -9.45
CA HIS A 116 -10.16 12.66 -10.16
C HIS A 116 -11.30 11.67 -9.88
N LYS A 117 -11.85 11.06 -10.92
CA LYS A 117 -12.95 10.09 -10.79
C LYS A 117 -12.51 8.71 -11.24
N ILE A 118 -12.69 7.72 -10.37
CA ILE A 118 -12.59 6.30 -10.76
C ILE A 118 -14.00 5.76 -10.91
N ILE A 119 -14.32 5.23 -12.08
CA ILE A 119 -15.58 4.57 -12.38
C ILE A 119 -15.33 3.08 -12.45
N ILE A 120 -15.95 2.33 -11.54
CA ILE A 120 -15.92 0.88 -11.50
C ILE A 120 -17.30 0.37 -11.90
N LYS A 121 -17.37 -0.46 -12.93
CA LYS A 121 -18.58 -1.19 -13.30
C LYS A 121 -18.35 -2.67 -13.08
N ILE A 122 -19.31 -3.29 -12.41
CA ILE A 122 -19.28 -4.72 -12.10
C ILE A 122 -20.63 -5.31 -12.47
N LYS A 123 -20.65 -6.30 -13.35
CA LYS A 123 -21.82 -7.14 -13.59
C LYS A 123 -21.61 -8.45 -12.83
N THR A 124 -22.58 -8.84 -12.03
CA THR A 124 -22.49 -10.02 -11.18
C THR A 124 -23.74 -10.87 -11.34
N LEU A 125 -23.53 -12.18 -11.54
CA LEU A 125 -24.55 -13.21 -11.43
C LEU A 125 -24.59 -13.70 -9.98
N VAL A 126 -25.80 -13.76 -9.41
CA VAL A 126 -26.02 -14.32 -8.08
C VAL A 126 -26.89 -15.56 -8.21
N LYS A 127 -26.47 -16.65 -7.58
CA LYS A 127 -27.21 -17.93 -7.52
C LYS A 127 -27.57 -18.23 -6.06
N ALA A 128 -28.83 -18.54 -5.79
CA ALA A 128 -29.25 -19.08 -4.49
C ALA A 128 -29.20 -20.61 -4.52
N LEU A 129 -28.33 -21.19 -3.71
CA LEU A 129 -28.02 -22.62 -3.71
C LEU A 129 -28.35 -23.25 -2.35
N SER A 130 -28.94 -24.44 -2.35
CA SER A 130 -28.94 -25.33 -1.19
C SER A 130 -28.60 -26.74 -1.63
N LYS A 131 -27.93 -27.49 -0.76
CA LYS A 131 -27.84 -28.94 -0.93
C LYS A 131 -29.24 -29.54 -0.80
N VAL A 132 -29.58 -30.41 -1.73
CA VAL A 132 -30.78 -31.24 -1.70
C VAL A 132 -30.39 -32.68 -1.97
N ASP A 133 -31.09 -33.59 -1.32
CA ASP A 133 -30.96 -35.01 -1.55
C ASP A 133 -31.97 -35.45 -2.61
N ILE A 134 -31.47 -36.06 -3.67
CA ILE A 134 -32.27 -36.62 -4.76
C ILE A 134 -32.28 -38.13 -4.57
N LEU A 135 -33.48 -38.69 -4.38
CA LEU A 135 -33.67 -40.12 -4.35
C LEU A 135 -33.78 -40.63 -5.79
N VAL A 136 -32.84 -41.47 -6.22
CA VAL A 136 -32.80 -42.06 -7.55
C VAL A 136 -32.99 -43.57 -7.42
N PRO A 137 -33.89 -44.19 -8.21
CA PRO A 137 -34.04 -45.64 -8.21
C PRO A 137 -32.80 -46.36 -8.75
N GLU A 138 -32.26 -47.28 -7.98
CA GLU A 138 -31.18 -48.21 -8.36
C GLU A 138 -31.80 -49.41 -9.07
N ILE A 139 -31.72 -49.44 -10.39
CA ILE A 139 -32.18 -50.58 -11.19
C ILE A 139 -31.05 -51.60 -11.26
N LYS A 140 -31.12 -52.67 -10.46
CA LYS A 140 -30.24 -53.83 -10.58
C LYS A 140 -30.72 -54.71 -11.73
N THR A 141 -30.13 -54.59 -12.92
CA THR A 141 -30.36 -55.56 -13.99
C THR A 141 -29.63 -56.86 -13.64
N LYS A 142 -30.37 -57.96 -13.53
CA LYS A 142 -29.81 -59.30 -13.20
C LYS A 142 -28.93 -59.89 -14.29
N ASN A 143 -28.78 -59.25 -15.44
CA ASN A 143 -27.82 -59.62 -16.46
C ASN A 143 -27.08 -58.36 -16.92
N SER A 144 -25.74 -58.44 -16.83
CA SER A 144 -24.81 -57.54 -17.49
C SER A 144 -25.17 -57.37 -18.97
N TYR A 145 -24.87 -56.19 -19.52
CA TYR A 145 -25.08 -55.74 -20.89
C TYR A 145 -26.50 -55.22 -21.24
N ASN A 146 -26.84 -54.03 -20.72
CA ASN A 146 -27.31 -52.89 -21.52
C ASN A 146 -27.78 -51.74 -20.60
N TYR A 147 -27.04 -50.63 -20.60
CA TYR A 147 -27.49 -49.37 -20.01
C TYR A 147 -28.50 -48.72 -20.97
N PHE A 148 -29.78 -48.66 -20.59
CA PHE A 148 -30.76 -47.78 -21.26
C PHE A 148 -31.06 -46.59 -20.35
N ILE A 149 -30.72 -45.39 -20.82
CA ILE A 149 -31.26 -44.14 -20.28
C ILE A 149 -32.72 -44.06 -20.75
N ILE A 150 -33.66 -44.21 -19.82
CA ILE A 150 -35.09 -44.27 -20.13
C ILE A 150 -35.60 -42.85 -20.43
N TYR A 151 -35.79 -42.53 -21.71
CA TYR A 151 -36.61 -41.39 -22.13
C TYR A 151 -38.10 -41.77 -21.99
N LYS A 152 -38.87 -40.87 -21.40
CA LYS A 152 -40.27 -41.04 -20.96
C LYS A 152 -41.29 -41.36 -22.07
N GLU A 153 -40.87 -41.43 -23.33
CA GLU A 153 -41.74 -41.59 -24.50
C GLU A 153 -41.86 -43.02 -25.04
N TYR A 154 -41.15 -44.01 -24.48
CA TYR A 154 -41.22 -45.42 -24.93
C TYR A 154 -41.50 -46.40 -23.80
N ILE A 155 -42.53 -46.16 -22.97
CA ILE A 155 -42.98 -47.17 -22.02
C ILE A 155 -44.35 -47.71 -22.42
N ASN A 156 -44.36 -48.99 -22.77
CA ASN A 156 -45.56 -49.80 -22.89
C ASN A 156 -46.22 -49.91 -21.50
N LYS A 157 -47.49 -49.48 -21.37
CA LYS A 157 -48.21 -49.31 -20.09
C LYS A 157 -48.23 -50.57 -19.21
N GLU A 158 -48.06 -51.76 -19.78
CA GLU A 158 -48.04 -53.03 -19.04
C GLU A 158 -46.81 -53.23 -18.15
N TYR A 159 -45.65 -52.64 -18.46
CA TYR A 159 -44.42 -52.88 -17.68
C TYR A 159 -44.37 -52.10 -16.36
N ILE A 160 -45.12 -51.00 -16.24
CA ILE A 160 -45.18 -50.19 -15.01
C ILE A 160 -46.09 -50.85 -13.96
N ASN A 161 -47.12 -51.58 -14.38
CA ASN A 161 -48.12 -52.13 -13.46
C ASN A 161 -47.63 -53.35 -12.65
N ASN A 162 -46.49 -53.96 -13.03
CA ASN A 162 -45.89 -55.10 -12.32
C ASN A 162 -44.66 -54.74 -11.48
N LEU A 163 -44.30 -53.44 -11.38
CA LEU A 163 -43.26 -52.98 -10.46
C LEU A 163 -43.86 -52.81 -9.07
N ASN A 164 -43.67 -53.82 -8.21
CA ASN A 164 -43.87 -53.64 -6.77
C ASN A 164 -42.89 -52.56 -6.28
N PHE A 165 -43.42 -51.39 -5.93
CA PHE A 165 -42.63 -50.26 -5.43
C PHE A 165 -41.87 -50.57 -4.14
N SER A 166 -42.13 -51.72 -3.48
CA SER A 166 -41.39 -52.21 -2.31
C SER A 166 -39.98 -52.71 -2.63
N ASP A 167 -39.66 -53.01 -3.90
CA ASP A 167 -38.39 -53.65 -4.28
C ASP A 167 -37.39 -52.69 -4.96
N ILE A 168 -37.71 -51.39 -5.00
CA ILE A 168 -36.83 -50.36 -5.58
C ILE A 168 -35.85 -49.90 -4.51
N ASN A 169 -34.59 -50.32 -4.61
CA ASN A 169 -33.51 -49.69 -3.87
C ASN A 169 -33.40 -48.23 -4.29
N LEU A 170 -33.52 -47.29 -3.35
CA LEU A 170 -33.30 -45.87 -3.60
C LEU A 170 -31.88 -45.50 -3.20
N VAL A 171 -31.12 -44.95 -4.14
CA VAL A 171 -29.82 -44.34 -3.87
C VAL A 171 -30.03 -42.85 -3.66
N CYS A 172 -29.51 -42.34 -2.54
CA CYS A 172 -29.51 -40.92 -2.25
C CYS A 172 -28.30 -40.26 -2.92
N ILE A 173 -28.57 -39.27 -3.79
CA ILE A 173 -27.55 -38.44 -4.43
C ILE A 173 -27.72 -37.02 -3.92
N SER A 174 -26.72 -36.50 -3.20
CA SER A 174 -26.72 -35.09 -2.81
C SER A 174 -26.29 -34.22 -3.99
N ALA A 175 -27.10 -33.22 -4.33
CA ALA A 175 -26.84 -32.27 -5.40
C ALA A 175 -27.09 -30.83 -4.95
N ASP A 176 -26.44 -29.87 -5.60
CA ASP A 176 -26.71 -28.45 -5.38
C ASP A 176 -27.91 -28.00 -6.21
N ARG A 177 -29.01 -27.63 -5.55
CA ARG A 177 -30.17 -27.04 -6.20
C ARG A 177 -30.03 -25.53 -6.27
N VAL A 178 -30.11 -24.98 -7.48
CA VAL A 178 -30.29 -23.54 -7.72
C VAL A 178 -31.78 -23.23 -7.60
N PHE A 179 -32.16 -22.38 -6.64
CA PHE A 179 -33.54 -21.93 -6.44
C PHE A 179 -33.91 -20.77 -7.37
N ASP A 180 -32.97 -19.86 -7.55
CA ASP A 180 -33.11 -18.69 -8.40
C ASP A 180 -31.73 -18.12 -8.75
N SER A 181 -31.70 -17.33 -9.81
CA SER A 181 -30.51 -16.58 -10.20
C SER A 181 -30.86 -15.23 -10.77
N VAL A 182 -30.12 -14.20 -10.38
CA VAL A 182 -30.36 -12.82 -10.84
C VAL A 182 -29.04 -12.14 -11.17
N PHE A 183 -29.04 -11.35 -12.25
CA PHE A 183 -27.93 -10.45 -12.55
C PHE A 183 -28.18 -9.09 -11.92
N PHE A 184 -27.11 -8.48 -11.42
CA PHE A 184 -27.12 -7.07 -11.06
C PHE A 184 -25.86 -6.35 -11.54
N LYS A 185 -26.00 -5.04 -11.71
CA LYS A 185 -24.91 -4.15 -12.09
C LYS A 185 -24.64 -3.17 -10.95
N ASN A 186 -23.36 -2.98 -10.65
CA ASN A 186 -22.86 -1.88 -9.84
C ASN A 186 -22.16 -0.89 -10.75
N LYS A 187 -22.42 0.39 -10.52
CA LYS A 187 -21.63 1.50 -11.04
C LYS A 187 -21.20 2.31 -9.82
N ILE A 188 -19.91 2.23 -9.50
CA ILE A 188 -19.32 2.88 -8.35
C ILE A 188 -18.46 4.01 -8.89
N SER A 189 -18.73 5.23 -8.41
CA SER A 189 -17.93 6.40 -8.71
C SER A 189 -17.16 6.78 -7.44
N LEU A 190 -15.84 6.65 -7.47
CA LEU A 190 -14.98 7.13 -6.41
C LEU A 190 -14.52 8.54 -6.79
N LYS A 191 -14.82 9.51 -5.93
CA LYS A 191 -14.16 10.81 -5.98
C LYS A 191 -12.86 10.69 -5.20
N CYS A 192 -11.74 11.00 -5.85
CA CYS A 192 -10.42 11.03 -5.24
C CYS A 192 -9.91 12.47 -5.25
N ASP A 193 -10.15 13.18 -4.15
CA ASP A 193 -9.60 14.53 -3.95
C ASP A 193 -8.07 14.51 -3.88
N LYS A 194 -7.51 13.39 -3.40
CA LYS A 194 -6.08 13.16 -3.26
C LYS A 194 -5.71 11.73 -3.61
N ILE A 195 -4.81 11.56 -4.57
CA ILE A 195 -4.25 10.25 -4.94
C ILE A 195 -2.95 10.06 -4.15
N ARG A 196 -2.87 8.98 -3.38
CA ARG A 196 -1.62 8.63 -2.68
C ARG A 196 -0.61 8.07 -3.69
N LEU A 197 0.52 8.74 -3.82
CA LEU A 197 1.56 8.37 -4.80
C LEU A 197 2.48 7.30 -4.25
N LYS A 198 2.82 6.29 -5.06
CA LYS A 198 3.94 5.39 -4.76
C LYS A 198 5.27 6.05 -5.14
N ALA A 199 6.32 5.81 -4.36
CA ALA A 199 7.66 6.25 -4.71
C ALA A 199 8.51 5.06 -5.14
N ASP A 200 9.38 5.28 -6.12
CA ASP A 200 10.51 4.40 -6.41
C ASP A 200 11.70 4.86 -5.57
N VAL A 201 12.25 3.97 -4.73
CA VAL A 201 13.42 4.25 -3.89
C VAL A 201 14.59 3.39 -4.32
N TYR A 202 15.77 3.99 -4.36
CA TYR A 202 17.02 3.29 -4.58
C TYR A 202 18.08 3.83 -3.62
N GLN A 203 18.93 2.96 -3.07
CA GLN A 203 19.97 3.36 -2.14
C GLN A 203 21.34 2.92 -2.65
N TYR A 204 22.22 3.89 -2.91
CA TYR A 204 23.64 3.64 -3.13
C TYR A 204 24.33 3.50 -1.78
N ASN A 205 25.16 2.47 -1.63
CA ASN A 205 25.93 2.20 -0.42
C ASN A 205 27.39 1.92 -0.76
N ALA A 206 28.31 2.62 -0.11
CA ALA A 206 29.75 2.39 -0.19
C ALA A 206 30.41 2.50 1.19
N LEU A 207 31.64 2.02 1.30
CA LEU A 207 32.48 2.24 2.47
C LEU A 207 33.63 3.19 2.10
N SER A 208 33.91 4.13 2.99
CA SER A 208 35.11 4.94 2.86
C SER A 208 36.36 4.09 3.02
N ASP A 209 37.34 4.30 2.16
CA ASP A 209 38.69 3.72 2.29
C ASP A 209 39.59 4.54 3.25
N GLY A 210 39.11 5.69 3.71
CA GLY A 210 39.86 6.64 4.55
C GLY A 210 40.79 7.58 3.77
N ASN A 211 40.85 7.46 2.44
CA ASN A 211 41.85 8.12 1.59
C ASN A 211 41.22 8.98 0.49
N LYS A 212 39.99 8.68 0.04
CA LYS A 212 39.38 9.39 -1.10
C LYS A 212 38.12 10.18 -0.75
N LYS A 213 37.88 11.20 -1.58
CA LYS A 213 36.68 12.05 -1.58
C LYS A 213 35.79 11.82 -2.79
N ILE A 214 36.21 10.94 -3.69
CA ILE A 214 35.52 10.65 -4.93
C ILE A 214 35.02 9.21 -4.85
N TYR A 215 33.73 9.03 -5.07
CA TYR A 215 33.08 7.72 -5.07
C TYR A 215 32.37 7.52 -6.40
N THR A 216 32.44 6.31 -6.92
CA THR A 216 31.92 5.94 -8.24
C THR A 216 31.08 4.67 -8.18
N ASN A 217 30.46 4.28 -9.29
CA ASN A 217 29.71 3.02 -9.39
C ASN A 217 30.52 1.76 -9.03
N ALA A 218 31.85 1.82 -9.11
CA ALA A 218 32.73 0.72 -8.72
C ALA A 218 32.85 0.55 -7.19
N ASP A 219 32.55 1.60 -6.44
CA ASP A 219 32.60 1.59 -4.97
C ASP A 219 31.31 1.07 -4.32
N GLU A 220 30.28 0.84 -5.14
CA GLU A 220 28.99 0.35 -4.68
C GLU A 220 29.12 -1.07 -4.13
N LEU A 221 28.65 -1.25 -2.90
CA LEU A 221 28.46 -2.57 -2.30
C LEU A 221 27.30 -3.29 -3.00
N LYS A 222 27.64 -4.20 -3.91
CA LYS A 222 26.68 -4.88 -4.79
C LYS A 222 25.65 -5.75 -4.07
N GLU A 223 25.90 -6.11 -2.80
CA GLU A 223 24.94 -6.80 -1.93
C GLU A 223 23.74 -5.94 -1.53
N TYR A 224 23.83 -4.62 -1.62
CA TYR A 224 22.76 -3.68 -1.27
C TYR A 224 22.10 -3.01 -2.48
N GLY A 225 22.73 -3.05 -3.66
CA GLY A 225 22.22 -2.42 -4.87
C GLY A 225 23.23 -2.50 -6.02
N ASN A 226 22.78 -2.34 -7.26
CA ASN A 226 23.64 -2.50 -8.44
C ASN A 226 23.42 -1.44 -9.54
N LYS A 227 22.65 -0.39 -9.28
CA LYS A 227 22.35 0.68 -10.23
C LYS A 227 23.37 1.83 -10.22
N GLY A 228 24.31 1.82 -9.26
CA GLY A 228 25.27 2.90 -9.10
C GLY A 228 24.65 4.21 -8.60
N ILE A 229 25.42 5.29 -8.71
CA ILE A 229 25.00 6.65 -8.34
C ILE A 229 24.07 7.17 -9.45
N LEU A 230 22.80 7.36 -9.14
CA LEU A 230 21.79 7.78 -10.12
C LEU A 230 21.98 9.24 -10.55
N ASN A 231 21.44 9.57 -11.73
CA ASN A 231 21.42 10.93 -12.24
C ASN A 231 20.49 11.83 -11.38
N PRO A 232 21.00 12.91 -10.75
CA PRO A 232 20.20 13.85 -9.97
C PRO A 232 18.98 14.45 -10.70
N GLN A 233 19.04 14.55 -12.03
CA GLN A 233 17.97 15.13 -12.85
C GLN A 233 16.84 14.14 -13.17
N LYS A 234 17.02 12.85 -12.83
CA LYS A 234 16.04 11.77 -13.08
C LYS A 234 15.35 11.26 -11.82
N VAL A 235 15.59 11.90 -10.68
CA VAL A 235 15.03 11.55 -9.37
C VAL A 235 14.37 12.78 -8.75
N SER A 236 13.47 12.60 -7.79
CA SER A 236 12.80 13.73 -7.15
C SER A 236 13.73 14.44 -6.16
N PHE A 237 14.37 13.68 -5.28
CA PHE A 237 15.42 14.17 -4.37
C PHE A 237 16.37 13.04 -3.99
N TYR A 238 17.47 13.44 -3.35
CA TYR A 238 18.42 12.56 -2.71
C TYR A 238 19.00 13.28 -1.49
N SER A 239 19.53 12.51 -0.55
CA SER A 239 20.25 13.03 0.61
C SER A 239 21.55 12.25 0.75
N LEU A 240 22.65 12.89 1.17
CA LEU A 240 23.91 12.20 1.43
C LEU A 240 24.08 12.01 2.94
N PHE A 241 24.31 10.77 3.37
CA PHE A 241 24.71 10.45 4.73
C PHE A 241 26.15 9.93 4.73
N VAL A 242 26.97 10.52 5.59
CA VAL A 242 28.34 10.06 5.86
C VAL A 242 28.43 9.70 7.33
N ASN A 243 28.72 8.44 7.63
CA ASN A 243 28.75 7.92 9.00
C ASN A 243 27.47 8.22 9.82
N GLY A 244 26.30 8.10 9.17
CA GLY A 244 25.00 8.40 9.80
C GLY A 244 24.68 9.89 9.95
N VAL A 245 25.57 10.80 9.52
CA VAL A 245 25.32 12.25 9.57
C VAL A 245 24.91 12.74 8.19
N LEU A 246 23.73 13.36 8.13
CA LEU A 246 23.21 14.05 6.95
C LEU A 246 24.15 15.19 6.55
N GLN A 247 24.55 15.22 5.27
CA GLN A 247 25.45 16.22 4.72
C GLN A 247 24.67 17.33 4.00
N PRO A 248 24.95 18.62 4.28
CA PRO A 248 24.43 19.75 3.49
C PRO A 248 24.90 19.70 2.03
N GLU A 249 24.11 20.23 1.10
CA GLU A 249 24.43 20.18 -0.34
C GLU A 249 25.77 20.82 -0.72
N THR A 250 26.21 21.86 0.00
CA THR A 250 27.51 22.50 -0.31
C THR A 250 28.70 21.58 -0.04
N ASN A 251 28.54 20.57 0.82
CA ASN A 251 29.58 19.60 1.16
C ASN A 251 29.87 18.59 0.05
N TYR A 252 29.06 18.52 -1.00
CA TYR A 252 29.24 17.51 -2.03
C TYR A 252 28.68 17.92 -3.39
N LYS A 253 29.02 17.17 -4.42
CA LYS A 253 28.44 17.25 -5.76
C LYS A 253 28.13 15.85 -6.25
N ILE A 254 26.93 15.65 -6.79
CA ILE A 254 26.54 14.40 -7.43
C ILE A 254 26.34 14.64 -8.92
N LYS A 255 26.86 13.70 -9.71
CA LYS A 255 26.50 13.48 -11.11
C LYS A 255 26.20 12.00 -11.28
N GLU A 256 25.59 11.63 -12.40
CA GLU A 256 25.42 10.22 -12.75
C GLU A 256 26.77 9.50 -12.69
N GLY A 257 26.84 8.45 -11.87
CA GLY A 257 28.04 7.66 -11.66
C GLY A 257 29.11 8.24 -10.73
N LEU A 258 28.92 9.44 -10.17
CA LEU A 258 30.00 10.17 -9.46
C LEU A 258 29.48 10.99 -8.27
N LEU A 259 30.04 10.74 -7.09
CA LEU A 259 29.96 11.59 -5.90
C LEU A 259 31.33 12.22 -5.64
N THR A 260 31.38 13.54 -5.46
CA THR A 260 32.58 14.28 -5.02
C THR A 260 32.28 14.98 -3.70
N LEU A 261 33.10 14.74 -2.67
CA LEU A 261 33.03 15.45 -1.40
C LEU A 261 33.90 16.73 -1.45
N ASN A 262 33.28 17.87 -1.18
CA ASN A 262 33.93 19.19 -1.13
C ASN A 262 34.47 19.53 0.27
N THR A 263 34.30 18.62 1.23
CA THR A 263 34.78 18.82 2.61
C THR A 263 36.30 18.79 2.68
N LYS A 264 36.88 19.49 3.66
CA LYS A 264 38.32 19.41 3.95
C LYS A 264 38.71 17.99 4.39
N ASN A 265 37.92 17.40 5.27
CA ASN A 265 38.18 16.09 5.86
C ASN A 265 37.75 14.96 4.91
N ILE A 266 38.49 13.87 4.94
CA ILE A 266 38.14 12.60 4.28
C ILE A 266 37.29 11.78 5.25
N PRO A 267 36.22 11.09 4.80
CA PRO A 267 35.45 10.23 5.68
C PRO A 267 36.33 9.14 6.30
N ILE A 268 36.11 8.82 7.57
CA ILE A 268 36.90 7.82 8.32
C ILE A 268 36.84 6.46 7.61
N LYS A 269 37.95 5.72 7.57
CA LYS A 269 37.99 4.37 6.98
C LYS A 269 36.87 3.48 7.54
N ASN A 270 36.22 2.71 6.66
CA ASN A 270 35.06 1.86 6.93
C ASN A 270 33.79 2.61 7.37
N SER A 271 33.76 3.94 7.34
CA SER A 271 32.50 4.67 7.56
C SER A 271 31.58 4.54 6.35
N PRO A 272 30.27 4.35 6.57
CA PRO A 272 29.31 4.20 5.48
C PRO A 272 29.07 5.53 4.77
N ILE A 273 29.02 5.45 3.43
CA ILE A 273 28.59 6.49 2.52
C ILE A 273 27.29 6.03 1.88
N ILE A 274 26.20 6.73 2.19
CA ILE A 274 24.85 6.29 1.84
C ILE A 274 24.12 7.41 1.12
N ILE A 275 23.50 7.08 -0.02
CA ILE A 275 22.69 8.02 -0.80
C ILE A 275 21.34 7.36 -1.15
N PRO A 276 20.27 7.64 -0.39
CA PRO A 276 18.91 7.37 -0.85
C PRO A 276 18.54 8.32 -2.00
N PHE A 277 18.03 7.74 -3.08
CA PHE A 277 17.38 8.42 -4.18
C PHE A 277 15.90 8.09 -4.15
N VAL A 278 15.05 9.12 -4.07
CA VAL A 278 13.60 8.96 -4.04
C VAL A 278 13.02 9.58 -5.30
N THR A 279 12.18 8.82 -5.99
CA THR A 279 11.56 9.24 -7.26
C THR A 279 10.05 9.14 -7.16
N PHE A 280 9.41 10.29 -7.34
CA PHE A 280 7.97 10.43 -7.54
C PHE A 280 7.70 10.84 -8.98
N LYS A 281 6.63 10.30 -9.56
CA LYS A 281 6.15 10.68 -10.88
C LYS A 281 4.71 11.17 -10.79
N ASN A 282 4.34 12.06 -11.69
CA ASN A 282 2.95 12.35 -11.99
C ASN A 282 2.37 11.20 -12.81
N ILE A 283 1.06 11.20 -12.99
CA ILE A 283 0.35 10.11 -13.65
C ILE A 283 0.65 9.95 -15.13
N ASP A 284 1.17 11.00 -15.75
CA ASP A 284 1.67 10.98 -17.13
C ASP A 284 3.16 10.64 -17.18
N GLY A 285 3.70 10.07 -16.10
CA GLY A 285 5.07 9.56 -16.03
C GLY A 285 6.12 10.65 -15.81
N THR A 286 5.73 11.93 -15.88
CA THR A 286 6.66 13.04 -15.69
C THR A 286 7.17 13.09 -14.27
N LEU A 287 8.47 13.35 -14.11
CA LEU A 287 9.13 13.46 -12.81
C LEU A 287 8.53 14.61 -11.98
N ILE A 288 8.15 14.31 -10.74
CA ILE A 288 7.82 15.34 -9.74
C ILE A 288 9.15 15.87 -9.21
N LYS A 289 9.50 17.09 -9.62
CA LYS A 289 10.70 17.75 -9.11
C LYS A 289 10.49 18.15 -7.66
N SER A 290 11.59 18.14 -6.91
CA SER A 290 11.61 18.67 -5.57
C SER A 290 12.66 19.76 -5.41
N GLU A 291 12.50 20.50 -4.34
CA GLU A 291 13.50 21.39 -3.77
C GLU A 291 13.81 20.87 -2.36
N THR A 292 15.09 20.68 -2.06
CA THR A 292 15.55 20.31 -0.72
C THR A 292 16.29 21.49 -0.12
N TYR A 293 16.02 21.78 1.16
CA TYR A 293 16.70 22.85 1.89
C TYR A 293 17.11 22.35 3.26
N TYR A 294 18.31 22.75 3.70
CA TYR A 294 18.85 22.35 4.99
C TYR A 294 19.12 23.59 5.85
N TYR A 295 18.34 23.74 6.93
CA TYR A 295 18.72 24.66 8.00
C TYR A 295 19.75 23.96 8.89
N ASN A 296 20.93 24.55 9.03
CA ASN A 296 22.02 23.98 9.82
C ASN A 296 22.44 24.95 10.92
N THR A 297 22.56 24.47 12.14
CA THR A 297 23.08 25.24 13.28
C THR A 297 23.91 24.37 14.21
N LEU A 298 24.67 25.01 15.10
CA LEU A 298 25.39 24.36 16.19
C LEU A 298 24.72 24.70 17.52
N SER A 299 24.55 23.70 18.36
CA SER A 299 24.14 23.96 19.74
C SER A 299 25.24 24.68 20.51
N ASP A 300 24.84 25.65 21.32
CA ASP A 300 25.70 26.32 22.31
C ASP A 300 25.79 25.55 23.63
N GLY A 301 25.01 24.49 23.80
CA GLY A 301 24.90 23.72 25.05
C GLY A 301 23.99 24.34 26.11
N LEU A 302 23.34 25.47 25.81
CA LEU A 302 22.61 26.28 26.79
C LEU A 302 21.14 26.47 26.41
N LYS A 303 20.81 26.55 25.12
CA LYS A 303 19.45 26.86 24.66
C LYS A 303 18.75 25.70 23.96
N ARG A 304 17.41 25.80 23.97
CA ARG A 304 16.47 24.91 23.25
C ARG A 304 15.78 25.59 22.08
N VAL A 305 15.96 26.90 21.96
CA VAL A 305 15.26 27.73 20.98
C VAL A 305 16.28 28.19 19.95
N PHE A 306 16.02 27.86 18.71
CA PHE A 306 16.84 28.20 17.56
C PHE A 306 16.01 29.02 16.58
N THR A 307 16.65 30.02 16.00
CA THR A 307 16.03 31.00 15.10
C THR A 307 16.84 31.13 13.82
N ASN A 308 16.37 31.93 12.87
CA ASN A 308 17.12 32.23 11.65
C ASN A 308 18.51 32.82 11.91
N LYS A 309 18.71 33.51 13.04
CA LYS A 309 20.01 34.09 13.41
C LYS A 309 21.06 33.04 13.76
N ASP A 310 20.63 31.83 14.09
CA ASP A 310 21.51 30.73 14.48
C ASP A 310 21.98 29.92 13.27
N GLU A 311 21.47 30.21 12.07
CA GLU A 311 21.84 29.51 10.86
C GLU A 311 23.32 29.68 10.54
N LEU A 312 23.97 28.59 10.19
CA LEU A 312 25.30 28.59 9.60
C LEU A 312 25.18 29.00 8.12
N CYS A 313 25.35 30.29 7.86
CA CYS A 313 25.15 30.88 6.54
C CYS A 313 26.02 30.29 5.42
N THR A 314 27.08 29.56 5.76
CA THR A 314 27.92 28.82 4.80
C THR A 314 27.20 27.61 4.18
N TYR A 315 26.11 27.13 4.78
CA TYR A 315 25.35 25.96 4.35
C TYR A 315 23.95 26.28 3.82
N GLY A 316 23.42 27.48 4.09
CA GLY A 316 22.08 27.93 3.70
C GLY A 316 21.82 29.34 4.22
N ASN A 317 20.82 30.05 3.70
CA ASN A 317 20.57 31.45 4.08
C ASN A 317 19.08 31.85 4.07
N ARG A 318 18.18 30.87 4.13
CA ARG A 318 16.72 31.06 4.09
C ARG A 318 16.07 30.95 5.47
N GLY A 319 16.85 30.62 6.50
CA GLY A 319 16.35 30.36 7.83
C GLY A 319 15.49 29.11 7.92
N ILE A 320 14.76 28.98 9.02
CA ILE A 320 13.83 27.89 9.29
C ILE A 320 12.55 28.14 8.48
N LEU A 321 12.28 27.30 7.48
CA LEU A 321 11.13 27.46 6.60
C LEU A 321 9.80 27.19 7.34
N ASN A 322 8.72 27.76 6.82
CA ASN A 322 7.36 27.47 7.28
C ASN A 322 6.99 26.00 6.99
N PRO A 323 6.66 25.17 7.99
CA PRO A 323 6.20 23.80 7.79
C PRO A 323 4.99 23.67 6.85
N GLU A 324 4.16 24.72 6.77
CA GLU A 324 3.00 24.77 5.88
C GLU A 324 3.36 25.05 4.41
N GLU A 325 4.60 25.43 4.11
CA GLU A 325 5.07 25.74 2.74
C GLU A 325 6.02 24.67 2.19
N VAL A 326 6.13 23.53 2.87
CA VAL A 326 6.92 22.38 2.43
C VAL A 326 6.07 21.10 2.39
N SER A 327 6.56 20.05 1.75
CA SER A 327 5.88 18.76 1.70
C SER A 327 6.03 18.00 3.01
N PHE A 328 7.26 17.92 3.52
CA PHE A 328 7.59 17.37 4.83
C PHE A 328 8.99 17.83 5.27
N TYR A 329 9.35 17.53 6.51
CA TYR A 329 10.65 17.88 7.08
C TYR A 329 11.10 16.85 8.12
N ASN A 330 12.41 16.78 8.33
CA ASN A 330 13.09 15.92 9.29
C ASN A 330 14.05 16.75 10.15
N LEU A 331 14.01 16.57 11.47
CA LEU A 331 15.00 17.14 12.37
C LEU A 331 16.04 16.06 12.74
N PHE A 332 17.32 16.38 12.58
CA PHE A 332 18.44 15.57 13.02
C PHE A 332 19.25 16.32 14.05
N ILE A 333 19.62 15.65 15.15
CA ILE A 333 20.56 16.15 16.14
C ILE A 333 21.70 15.13 16.22
N ASN A 334 22.91 15.57 15.86
CA ASN A 334 24.11 14.73 15.78
C ASN A 334 23.89 13.43 14.99
N GLY A 335 23.21 13.52 13.83
CA GLY A 335 22.89 12.37 12.97
C GLY A 335 21.68 11.54 13.42
N ILE A 336 21.14 11.75 14.62
CA ILE A 336 19.96 11.03 15.11
C ILE A 336 18.69 11.78 14.71
N MET A 337 17.81 11.13 13.95
CA MET A 337 16.48 11.64 13.61
C MET A 337 15.64 11.81 14.88
N GLN A 338 15.03 12.98 15.05
CA GLN A 338 14.26 13.33 16.22
C GLN A 338 12.76 13.08 16.02
N PRO A 339 12.06 12.50 17.02
CA PRO A 339 10.60 12.37 17.02
C PRO A 339 9.89 13.73 16.94
N LYS A 340 8.83 13.84 16.13
CA LYS A 340 8.06 15.09 15.97
C LYS A 340 7.50 15.68 17.26
N VAL A 341 7.18 14.84 18.25
CA VAL A 341 6.68 15.31 19.55
C VAL A 341 7.75 16.02 20.38
N ASN A 342 9.03 15.77 20.09
CA ASN A 342 10.17 16.31 20.83
C ASN A 342 10.52 17.75 20.43
N TYR A 343 9.82 18.34 19.46
CA TYR A 343 10.08 19.70 19.04
C TYR A 343 8.82 20.41 18.51
N ILE A 344 8.93 21.74 18.40
CA ILE A 344 8.00 22.58 17.65
C ILE A 344 8.80 23.23 16.54
N LEU A 345 8.26 23.17 15.33
CA LEU A 345 8.80 23.88 14.18
C LEU A 345 7.74 24.88 13.70
N LYS A 346 8.15 26.12 13.50
CA LYS A 346 7.35 27.20 12.89
C LYS A 346 8.28 27.99 11.96
N ASN A 347 7.70 28.83 11.12
CA ASN A 347 8.50 29.77 10.32
C ASN A 347 9.44 30.57 11.25
N GLY A 348 10.73 30.52 10.97
CA GLY A 348 11.77 31.21 11.73
C GLY A 348 12.14 30.63 13.10
N LEU A 349 11.56 29.49 13.52
CA LEU A 349 11.63 29.04 14.91
C LEU A 349 11.63 27.51 15.06
N LEU A 350 12.63 26.99 15.76
CA LEU A 350 12.71 25.61 16.26
C LEU A 350 12.81 25.64 17.80
N ILE A 351 11.92 24.92 18.47
CA ILE A 351 11.94 24.74 19.93
C ILE A 351 12.07 23.26 20.26
N LEU A 352 13.11 22.87 20.98
CA LEU A 352 13.25 21.53 21.54
C LEU A 352 12.44 21.40 22.83
N LYS A 353 11.57 20.39 22.90
CA LYS A 353 10.67 20.10 24.04
C LYS A 353 11.24 19.11 25.04
N THR A 354 12.33 18.44 24.69
CA THR A 354 12.96 17.47 25.59
C THR A 354 13.57 18.17 26.81
N LYS A 355 13.98 17.40 27.83
CA LYS A 355 14.65 17.92 29.03
C LYS A 355 16.17 18.03 28.86
N ASP A 356 16.76 17.25 27.97
CA ASP A 356 18.17 17.31 27.62
C ASP A 356 18.42 18.46 26.64
N ILE A 357 19.54 19.17 26.79
CA ILE A 357 19.98 20.20 25.84
C ILE A 357 21.05 19.55 24.98
N PRO A 358 21.03 19.70 23.65
CA PRO A 358 22.10 19.20 22.81
C PRO A 358 23.44 19.76 23.30
N LYS A 359 24.49 18.93 23.32
CA LYS A 359 25.80 19.37 23.81
C LYS A 359 26.35 20.50 22.95
N LYS A 360 27.16 21.39 23.54
CA LYS A 360 27.86 22.43 22.80
C LYS A 360 28.62 21.82 21.61
N GLY A 361 28.43 22.39 20.42
CA GLY A 361 29.00 21.90 19.16
C GLY A 361 28.22 20.75 18.51
N ALA A 362 27.12 20.27 19.08
CA ALA A 362 26.26 19.30 18.42
C ALA A 362 25.62 19.94 17.18
N TYR A 363 25.71 19.24 16.05
CA TYR A 363 25.05 19.64 14.81
C TYR A 363 23.55 19.43 14.91
N ILE A 364 22.79 20.46 14.52
CA ILE A 364 21.35 20.43 14.43
C ILE A 364 21.00 20.78 12.98
N THR A 365 20.32 19.85 12.31
CA THR A 365 19.93 20.00 10.91
C THR A 365 18.44 19.77 10.76
N VAL A 366 17.73 20.72 10.14
CA VAL A 366 16.36 20.51 9.67
C VAL A 366 16.41 20.37 8.15
N GLU A 367 16.08 19.19 7.66
CA GLU A 367 15.87 18.90 6.24
C GLU A 367 14.44 19.22 5.88
N PHE A 368 14.24 20.09 4.89
CA PHE A 368 12.96 20.44 4.31
C PHE A 368 12.90 19.91 2.89
N ILE A 369 11.85 19.18 2.56
CA ILE A 369 11.61 18.65 1.22
C ILE A 369 10.30 19.23 0.70
N THR A 370 10.37 19.86 -0.47
CA THR A 370 9.24 20.50 -1.14
C THR A 370 9.07 19.91 -2.52
N LEU A 371 8.03 19.09 -2.68
CA LEU A 371 7.60 18.50 -3.93
C LEU A 371 6.45 19.33 -4.49
N LYS A 372 6.53 19.69 -5.76
CA LYS A 372 5.51 20.48 -6.45
C LYS A 372 4.93 19.72 -7.62
N ASP A 373 3.61 19.81 -7.79
CA ASP A 373 2.96 19.31 -9.00
C ASP A 373 3.31 20.18 -10.22
N LYS A 374 2.77 19.82 -11.39
CA LYS A 374 2.98 20.58 -12.63
C LYS A 374 2.45 22.01 -12.59
N LYS A 375 1.46 22.29 -11.74
CA LYS A 375 0.89 23.63 -11.52
C LYS A 375 1.66 24.39 -10.43
N SER A 376 2.83 23.88 -10.03
CA SER A 376 3.66 24.43 -8.95
C SER A 376 2.98 24.45 -7.56
N ARG A 377 1.91 23.68 -7.38
CA ARG A 377 1.24 23.52 -6.08
C ARG A 377 2.03 22.53 -5.22
N ILE A 378 2.19 22.84 -3.94
CA ILE A 378 2.93 21.99 -3.01
C ILE A 378 2.11 20.73 -2.72
N LEU A 379 2.74 19.57 -2.96
CA LEU A 379 2.17 18.28 -2.60
C LEU A 379 2.44 18.00 -1.13
N LYS A 380 1.39 17.91 -0.31
CA LYS A 380 1.55 17.62 1.12
C LYS A 380 1.86 16.15 1.35
N ALA A 381 2.78 15.89 2.26
CA ALA A 381 3.09 14.55 2.71
C ALA A 381 2.78 14.38 4.20
N GLU A 382 2.22 13.22 4.53
CA GLU A 382 2.17 12.75 5.90
C GLU A 382 3.46 11.99 6.23
N SER A 383 3.94 12.17 7.47
CA SER A 383 5.08 11.44 7.98
C SER A 383 4.75 10.86 9.34
N TYR A 384 5.01 9.56 9.49
CA TYR A 384 4.87 8.83 10.74
C TYR A 384 6.20 8.14 11.08
N GLN A 385 6.53 8.06 12.36
CA GLN A 385 7.74 7.39 12.84
C GLN A 385 7.36 6.38 13.91
N TYR A 386 7.65 5.11 13.64
CA TYR A 386 7.69 4.09 14.68
C TYR A 386 9.06 4.18 15.35
N ASN A 387 9.08 4.39 16.67
CA ASN A 387 10.31 4.53 17.44
C ASN A 387 10.38 3.45 18.52
N THR A 388 11.53 2.81 18.66
CA THR A 388 11.81 1.84 19.72
C THR A 388 13.28 1.88 20.12
N PHE A 389 13.62 1.22 21.21
CA PHE A 389 15.01 0.95 21.57
C PHE A 389 15.38 -0.47 21.17
N SER A 390 16.58 -0.60 20.63
CA SER A 390 17.14 -1.91 20.35
C SER A 390 17.29 -2.74 21.63
N THR A 391 17.12 -4.05 21.47
CA THR A 391 17.38 -5.04 22.51
C THR A 391 18.26 -6.12 21.89
N THR A 392 18.36 -7.30 22.50
CA THR A 392 19.08 -8.45 21.92
C THR A 392 18.25 -9.21 20.88
N LYS A 393 17.09 -8.68 20.46
CA LYS A 393 16.20 -9.31 19.50
C LYS A 393 16.32 -8.70 18.10
N LYS A 394 15.87 -9.45 17.10
CA LYS A 394 15.76 -8.99 15.70
C LYS A 394 14.33 -8.70 15.25
N VAL A 395 13.35 -9.04 16.07
CA VAL A 395 11.93 -8.94 15.73
C VAL A 395 11.27 -7.90 16.62
N TYR A 396 10.69 -6.88 15.99
CA TYR A 396 10.00 -5.78 16.64
C TYR A 396 8.55 -5.75 16.20
N THR A 397 7.68 -5.42 17.13
CA THR A 397 6.23 -5.38 16.94
C THR A 397 5.66 -4.05 17.43
N ASN A 398 4.36 -3.85 17.25
CA ASN A 398 3.66 -2.68 17.80
C ASN A 398 3.81 -2.53 19.32
N ARG A 399 4.04 -3.62 20.04
CA ARG A 399 4.23 -3.58 21.50
C ARG A 399 5.54 -2.92 21.93
N ASP A 400 6.52 -2.86 21.02
CA ASP A 400 7.82 -2.27 21.30
C ASP A 400 7.86 -0.77 21.00
N GLU A 401 6.78 -0.22 20.44
CA GLU A 401 6.68 1.21 20.14
C GLU A 401 6.77 2.05 21.43
N ILE A 402 7.56 3.10 21.38
CA ILE A 402 7.59 4.15 22.41
C ILE A 402 6.32 4.99 22.20
N THR A 403 5.26 4.65 22.94
CA THR A 403 3.91 5.17 22.70
C THR A 403 3.76 6.68 22.93
N CYS A 404 4.67 7.30 23.68
CA CYS A 404 4.70 8.75 23.83
C CYS A 404 5.20 9.50 22.58
N TYR A 405 5.86 8.81 21.64
CA TYR A 405 6.31 9.38 20.36
C TYR A 405 5.34 9.12 19.20
N GLY A 406 4.53 8.07 19.29
CA GLY A 406 3.54 7.66 18.30
C GLY A 406 2.80 6.42 18.76
N ASN A 407 1.62 6.13 18.22
CA ASN A 407 0.74 5.06 18.69
C ASN A 407 0.04 4.27 17.56
N LYS A 408 0.50 4.43 16.32
CA LYS A 408 -0.06 3.73 15.15
C LYS A 408 0.61 2.38 14.89
N GLY A 409 1.70 2.08 15.58
CA GLY A 409 2.52 0.90 15.34
C GLY A 409 3.24 0.94 13.99
N ILE A 410 3.75 -0.21 13.57
CA ILE A 410 4.39 -0.42 12.27
C ILE A 410 3.31 -0.47 11.20
N LEU A 411 3.32 0.52 10.29
CA LEU A 411 2.33 0.65 9.23
C LEU A 411 2.51 -0.43 8.14
N GLU A 412 1.47 -0.61 7.32
CA GLU A 412 1.52 -1.47 6.14
C GLU A 412 2.37 -0.79 5.05
N PRO A 413 3.53 -1.35 4.63
CA PRO A 413 4.41 -0.75 3.63
C PRO A 413 3.75 -0.40 2.28
N ASN A 414 2.71 -1.16 1.91
CA ASN A 414 1.96 -0.96 0.67
C ASN A 414 0.93 0.17 0.76
N LEU A 415 0.71 0.72 1.96
CA LEU A 415 -0.20 1.86 2.20
C LEU A 415 0.55 3.16 2.50
N VAL A 416 1.85 3.22 2.21
CA VAL A 416 2.69 4.42 2.28
C VAL A 416 3.47 4.60 0.98
N SER A 417 3.93 5.83 0.69
CA SER A 417 4.75 6.10 -0.49
C SER A 417 6.09 5.38 -0.43
N TYR A 418 6.81 5.54 0.69
CA TYR A 418 8.05 4.82 1.00
C TYR A 418 8.33 4.85 2.51
N TYR A 419 9.35 4.12 2.93
CA TYR A 419 9.79 4.08 4.32
C TYR A 419 11.31 3.88 4.42
N ASN A 420 11.90 4.37 5.51
CA ASN A 420 13.33 4.29 5.79
C ASN A 420 13.54 3.78 7.21
N LEU A 421 14.46 2.82 7.39
CA LEU A 421 14.86 2.34 8.71
C LEU A 421 16.20 2.97 9.11
N PHE A 422 16.23 3.62 10.28
CA PHE A 422 17.44 4.13 10.92
C PHE A 422 17.73 3.32 12.18
N ILE A 423 18.97 2.88 12.32
CA ILE A 423 19.47 2.23 13.54
C ILE A 423 20.68 3.05 14.00
N ASN A 424 20.58 3.61 15.22
CA ASN A 424 21.59 4.53 15.76
C ASN A 424 21.94 5.69 14.81
N GLY A 425 20.94 6.24 14.11
CA GLY A 425 21.12 7.31 13.11
C GLY A 425 21.62 6.86 11.74
N VAL A 426 22.07 5.61 11.60
CA VAL A 426 22.54 5.08 10.31
C VAL A 426 21.35 4.52 9.52
N LEU A 427 21.11 5.06 8.33
CA LEU A 427 20.12 4.54 7.38
C LEU A 427 20.49 3.10 6.97
N GLN A 428 19.54 2.18 7.08
CA GLN A 428 19.74 0.76 6.78
C GLN A 428 19.31 0.43 5.34
N PRO A 429 20.09 -0.36 4.60
CA PRO A 429 19.67 -0.92 3.31
C PRO A 429 18.41 -1.79 3.42
N GLU A 430 17.52 -1.74 2.43
CA GLU A 430 16.26 -2.51 2.44
C GLU A 430 16.46 -4.03 2.55
N THR A 431 17.57 -4.57 2.02
CA THR A 431 17.89 -6.00 2.11
C THR A 431 18.18 -6.45 3.55
N ASN A 432 18.56 -5.52 4.43
CA ASN A 432 18.89 -5.80 5.83
C ASN A 432 17.65 -5.96 6.73
N TYR A 433 16.45 -5.74 6.22
CA TYR A 433 15.24 -5.87 7.01
C TYR A 433 14.01 -6.31 6.21
N THR A 434 12.90 -6.49 6.91
CA THR A 434 11.57 -6.68 6.32
C THR A 434 10.57 -5.99 7.19
N VAL A 435 9.68 -5.24 6.54
CA VAL A 435 8.56 -4.59 7.18
C VAL A 435 7.28 -5.25 6.68
N LYS A 436 6.38 -5.55 7.60
CA LYS A 436 4.98 -5.88 7.35
C LYS A 436 4.15 -5.10 8.36
N LYS A 437 2.85 -4.96 8.13
CA LYS A 437 1.98 -4.36 9.15
C LYS A 437 2.18 -5.04 10.51
N GLY A 438 2.54 -4.24 11.50
CA GLY A 438 2.77 -4.68 12.86
C GLY A 438 4.11 -5.37 13.14
N LEU A 439 5.01 -5.48 12.16
CA LEU A 439 6.19 -6.33 12.25
C LEU A 439 7.40 -5.75 11.50
N LEU A 440 8.53 -5.63 12.20
CA LEU A 440 9.85 -5.32 11.65
C LEU A 440 10.80 -6.46 12.01
N ILE A 441 11.47 -7.04 11.01
CA ILE A 441 12.46 -8.11 11.19
C ILE A 441 13.80 -7.62 10.65
N LEU A 442 14.84 -7.64 11.48
CA LEU A 442 16.21 -7.41 11.07
C LEU A 442 16.82 -8.72 10.54
N LYS A 443 17.37 -8.67 9.33
CA LYS A 443 17.99 -9.82 8.63
C LYS A 443 19.50 -9.89 8.80
N THR A 444 20.10 -8.85 9.38
CA THR A 444 21.54 -8.80 9.65
C THR A 444 21.97 -9.96 10.54
N LYS A 445 23.24 -10.39 10.41
CA LYS A 445 23.82 -11.42 11.27
C LYS A 445 23.83 -10.98 12.74
N ASP A 446 24.25 -9.74 12.98
CA ASP A 446 24.35 -9.19 14.32
C ASP A 446 23.09 -8.42 14.69
N THR A 447 22.82 -8.35 16.00
CA THR A 447 21.77 -7.48 16.55
C THR A 447 22.33 -6.09 16.81
N PRO A 448 21.51 -5.03 16.71
CA PRO A 448 21.95 -3.71 17.12
C PRO A 448 22.41 -3.69 18.59
N ILE A 449 23.35 -2.79 18.90
CA ILE A 449 23.85 -2.60 20.28
C ILE A 449 22.66 -2.25 21.17
N LYS A 450 22.45 -3.02 22.25
CA LYS A 450 21.32 -2.82 23.17
C LYS A 450 21.20 -1.34 23.59
N GLY A 451 19.98 -0.80 23.50
CA GLY A 451 19.65 0.56 23.93
C GLY A 451 19.87 1.65 22.87
N VAL A 452 20.43 1.35 21.69
CA VAL A 452 20.47 2.34 20.60
C VAL A 452 19.08 2.55 20.01
N PRO A 453 18.75 3.78 19.54
CA PRO A 453 17.45 4.06 18.94
C PRO A 453 17.27 3.34 17.61
N ILE A 454 16.04 2.87 17.38
CA ILE A 454 15.56 2.36 16.09
C ILE A 454 14.37 3.22 15.69
N THR A 455 14.46 3.84 14.51
CA THR A 455 13.40 4.66 13.94
C THR A 455 13.02 4.13 12.57
N LEU A 456 11.79 3.70 12.41
CA LEU A 456 11.21 3.35 11.11
C LEU A 456 10.28 4.49 10.67
N GLN A 457 10.75 5.28 9.71
CA GLN A 457 10.02 6.41 9.16
C GLN A 457 9.17 5.97 7.97
N PHE A 458 7.92 6.41 7.94
CA PHE A 458 7.00 6.23 6.83
C PHE A 458 6.61 7.59 6.26
N ILE A 459 6.59 7.72 4.93
CA ILE A 459 6.19 8.92 4.21
C ILE A 459 5.05 8.57 3.25
N THR A 460 3.99 9.38 3.25
CA THR A 460 2.84 9.25 2.34
C THR A 460 2.56 10.58 1.68
N LEU A 461 2.87 10.68 0.39
CA LEU A 461 2.64 11.84 -0.46
C LEU A 461 1.27 11.75 -1.14
N TYR A 462 0.58 12.88 -1.20
CA TYR A 462 -0.72 13.01 -1.85
C TYR A 462 -0.61 13.96 -3.05
N SER A 463 -1.16 13.56 -4.20
CA SER A 463 -1.30 14.34 -5.42
C SER A 463 -2.72 14.76 -5.70
#